data_AF-A0A7S1LGB9-F1
#
_entry.id   AF-A0A7S1LGB9-F1
#
_cell.length_a   1.000
_cell.length_b   1.000
_cell.length_c   1.000
_cell.angle_alpha   90.00
_cell.angle_beta   90.00
_cell.angle_gamma   90.00
#
_symmetry.space_group_name_H-M   'P 1'
#
loop_
_entity.id
_entity.type
_entity.pdbx_description
1 polymer ?
#
loop_
_entity_poly.entity_id
_entity_poly.type
_entity_poly.pdbx_seq_one_letter_code
_entity_poly.pdbx_strand_id
1 'polypeptide(L)'
;NDGLAALVASQMNADLMILLTDVDGLYDRPPSETGARLIITYPGEAAFASIQFGAKSSVGRGGMQAKIEAAMRAIDWGVPAVMVTNGAKPGAIANVFEGKMSGTLFVEDPTPILEHEKASDVGPAVAAQARACREGSRALVNLTTEERTQVLHAVADGLDKHRAEILAANAADLERERMKQLAGPLMKRLQLTSAKIDTLVAGIRSLAEQDEPIGKVLSRMELSDGVELTKESVPIGVLMVIFESRPDSLPQIAALALRSGNGLLLKGGREAEKSNAMLHKVIVDAVEKATAGRVNKGV
;
A
#
# COMPACT_ATOMS: atom_id res chain seq x y z
N ASN A 1 -27.31 -30.61 2.42
CA ASN A 1 -27.69 -29.19 2.62
C ASN A 1 -26.94 -28.31 1.66
N ASP A 2 -25.60 -28.33 1.66
CA ASP A 2 -24.78 -27.48 0.78
C ASP A 2 -25.13 -27.62 -0.71
N GLY A 3 -25.27 -28.87 -1.21
CA GLY A 3 -25.69 -29.11 -2.60
C GLY A 3 -27.13 -28.67 -2.92
N LEU A 4 -28.04 -28.70 -1.94
CA LEU A 4 -29.40 -28.16 -2.13
C LEU A 4 -29.37 -26.63 -2.14
N ALA A 5 -28.54 -26.02 -1.30
CA ALA A 5 -28.37 -24.57 -1.28
C ALA A 5 -27.77 -24.08 -2.61
N ALA A 6 -26.85 -24.82 -3.22
CA ALA A 6 -26.33 -24.56 -4.57
C ALA A 6 -27.43 -24.59 -5.63
N LEU A 7 -28.32 -25.59 -5.56
CA LEU A 7 -29.44 -25.71 -6.48
C LEU A 7 -30.41 -24.53 -6.33
N VAL A 8 -30.76 -24.17 -5.09
CA VAL A 8 -31.64 -23.02 -4.80
C VAL A 8 -31.00 -21.72 -5.29
N ALA A 9 -29.71 -21.49 -5.04
CA ALA A 9 -29.00 -20.30 -5.48
C ALA A 9 -29.04 -20.14 -7.02
N SER A 10 -28.82 -21.23 -7.75
CA SER A 10 -28.95 -21.25 -9.21
C SER A 10 -30.39 -20.97 -9.67
N GLN A 11 -31.39 -21.64 -9.11
CA GLN A 11 -32.79 -21.43 -9.47
C GLN A 11 -33.30 -20.00 -9.16
N MET A 12 -32.67 -19.33 -8.19
CA MET A 12 -32.96 -17.95 -7.84
C MET A 12 -32.16 -16.92 -8.66
N ASN A 13 -31.28 -17.35 -9.57
CA ASN A 13 -30.31 -16.49 -10.26
C ASN A 13 -29.54 -15.60 -9.28
N ALA A 14 -29.06 -16.18 -8.18
CA ALA A 14 -28.31 -15.42 -7.17
C ALA A 14 -26.95 -14.96 -7.74
N ASP A 15 -26.60 -13.69 -7.52
CA ASP A 15 -25.29 -13.14 -7.89
C ASP A 15 -24.15 -13.67 -6.99
N LEU A 16 -24.49 -14.05 -5.75
CA LEU A 16 -23.56 -14.54 -4.74
C LEU A 16 -24.23 -15.56 -3.83
N MET A 17 -23.56 -16.68 -3.62
CA MET A 17 -23.91 -17.66 -2.60
C MET A 17 -22.87 -17.64 -1.46
N ILE A 18 -23.31 -17.54 -0.20
CA ILE A 18 -22.42 -17.59 0.96
C ILE A 18 -22.67 -18.89 1.73
N LEU A 19 -21.68 -19.77 1.75
CA LEU A 19 -21.64 -20.97 2.58
C LEU A 19 -20.99 -20.63 3.92
N LEU A 20 -21.82 -20.53 4.95
CA LEU A 20 -21.39 -20.34 6.34
C LEU A 20 -21.03 -21.70 6.94
N THR A 21 -19.78 -21.84 7.35
CA THR A 21 -19.23 -23.11 7.84
C THR A 21 -18.60 -22.94 9.22
N ASP A 22 -18.14 -24.04 9.79
CA ASP A 22 -17.37 -24.12 11.04
C ASP A 22 -15.86 -23.89 10.85
N VAL A 23 -15.41 -23.73 9.60
CA VAL A 23 -14.01 -23.49 9.24
C VAL A 23 -13.87 -22.16 8.51
N ASP A 24 -12.66 -21.60 8.57
CA ASP A 24 -12.35 -20.29 7.98
C ASP A 24 -12.35 -20.28 6.45
N GLY A 25 -12.23 -21.43 5.81
CA GLY A 25 -12.18 -21.61 4.37
C GLY A 25 -11.29 -22.81 4.02
N LEU A 26 -10.80 -22.83 2.79
CA LEU A 26 -9.87 -23.86 2.30
C LEU A 26 -8.44 -23.48 2.67
N TYR A 27 -7.67 -24.47 3.10
CA TYR A 27 -6.25 -24.29 3.42
C TYR A 27 -5.38 -25.11 2.47
N ASP A 28 -4.15 -24.65 2.25
CA ASP A 28 -3.14 -25.33 1.43
C ASP A 28 -2.58 -26.62 2.08
N ARG A 29 -2.88 -26.83 3.36
CA ARG A 29 -2.58 -28.03 4.15
C ARG A 29 -3.51 -28.08 5.37
N PRO A 30 -3.54 -29.16 6.16
CA PRO A 30 -4.40 -29.23 7.34
C PRO A 30 -4.23 -28.01 8.26
N PRO A 31 -5.31 -27.34 8.70
CA PRO A 31 -5.22 -26.12 9.53
C PRO A 31 -4.50 -26.32 10.86
N SER A 32 -4.39 -27.56 11.32
CA SER A 32 -3.64 -27.96 12.51
C SER A 32 -2.12 -27.98 12.32
N GLU A 33 -1.63 -27.90 11.08
CA GLU A 33 -0.20 -27.89 10.77
C GLU A 33 0.39 -26.48 10.79
N THR A 34 1.64 -26.38 11.27
CA THR A 34 2.33 -25.10 11.39
C THR A 34 2.59 -24.51 10.01
N GLY A 35 2.15 -23.26 9.80
CA GLY A 35 2.33 -22.56 8.53
C GLY A 35 1.24 -22.82 7.49
N ALA A 36 0.13 -23.49 7.85
CA ALA A 36 -1.03 -23.59 6.98
C ALA A 36 -1.54 -22.20 6.56
N ARG A 37 -1.80 -22.03 5.27
CA ARG A 37 -2.28 -20.77 4.69
C ARG A 37 -3.67 -20.94 4.14
N LEU A 38 -4.52 -19.95 4.43
CA LEU A 38 -5.85 -19.85 3.85
C LEU A 38 -5.72 -19.53 2.36
N ILE A 39 -6.43 -20.28 1.53
CA ILE A 39 -6.58 -20.04 0.10
C ILE A 39 -7.71 -19.02 -0.05
N ILE A 40 -7.36 -17.84 -0.53
CA ILE A 40 -8.31 -16.73 -0.69
C ILE A 40 -9.18 -16.95 -1.93
N THR A 41 -8.58 -17.29 -3.07
CA THR A 41 -9.30 -17.63 -4.30
C THR A 41 -9.04 -19.08 -4.69
N TYR A 42 -10.09 -19.84 -4.94
CA TYR A 42 -9.97 -21.24 -5.36
C TYR A 42 -9.37 -21.30 -6.78
N PRO A 43 -8.23 -21.99 -6.98
CA PRO A 43 -7.49 -21.93 -8.24
C PRO A 43 -8.02 -22.87 -9.33
N GLY A 44 -9.15 -23.55 -9.10
CA GLY A 44 -9.67 -24.60 -9.96
C GLY A 44 -9.10 -25.98 -9.64
N GLU A 45 -9.81 -27.03 -10.08
CA GLU A 45 -9.54 -28.42 -9.68
C GLU A 45 -8.15 -28.92 -10.10
N ALA A 46 -7.68 -28.58 -11.31
CA ALA A 46 -6.37 -29.01 -11.81
C ALA A 46 -5.19 -28.40 -11.01
N ALA A 47 -5.29 -27.13 -10.65
CA ALA A 47 -4.28 -26.45 -9.83
C ALA A 47 -4.38 -26.87 -8.36
N PHE A 48 -5.60 -27.09 -7.86
CA PHE A 48 -5.84 -27.50 -6.48
C PHE A 48 -5.44 -28.96 -6.22
N ALA A 49 -5.57 -29.86 -7.19
CA ALA A 49 -5.11 -31.25 -7.08
C ALA A 49 -3.59 -31.39 -6.89
N SER A 50 -2.81 -30.38 -7.28
CA SER A 50 -1.36 -30.33 -7.08
C SER A 50 -0.96 -29.99 -5.64
N ILE A 51 -1.89 -29.51 -4.83
CA ILE A 51 -1.71 -29.19 -3.42
C ILE A 51 -1.85 -30.51 -2.64
N GLN A 52 -0.74 -31.01 -2.09
CA GLN A 52 -0.70 -32.32 -1.43
C GLN A 52 -1.63 -32.35 -0.20
N PHE A 53 -2.70 -33.11 -0.30
CA PHE A 53 -3.50 -33.50 0.86
C PHE A 53 -2.70 -34.51 1.70
N GLY A 54 -2.18 -34.02 2.84
CA GLY A 54 -1.67 -34.88 3.90
C GLY A 54 -2.69 -35.98 4.25
N ALA A 55 -2.18 -37.18 4.48
CA ALA A 55 -2.94 -38.42 4.64
C ALA A 55 -4.25 -38.25 5.42
N LYS A 56 -5.33 -38.83 4.86
CA LYS A 56 -6.69 -38.97 5.42
C LYS A 56 -6.70 -38.87 6.95
N SER A 57 -6.98 -37.68 7.49
CA SER A 57 -7.16 -37.52 8.93
C SER A 57 -8.44 -38.27 9.35
N SER A 58 -8.33 -39.02 10.44
CA SER A 58 -9.25 -40.07 10.86
C SER A 58 -10.57 -39.57 11.48
N VAL A 59 -10.91 -38.28 11.40
CA VAL A 59 -12.04 -37.71 12.18
C VAL A 59 -12.94 -36.72 11.44
N GLY A 60 -12.77 -36.49 10.13
CA GLY A 60 -13.57 -35.49 9.39
C GLY A 60 -13.91 -35.91 7.96
N ARG A 61 -14.59 -37.04 7.79
CA ARG A 61 -14.91 -37.60 6.46
C ARG A 61 -15.95 -36.72 5.72
N GLY A 62 -15.52 -35.93 4.74
CA GLY A 62 -16.37 -35.45 3.65
C GLY A 62 -16.95 -34.04 3.76
N GLY A 63 -16.82 -33.34 4.88
CA GLY A 63 -17.39 -32.00 5.05
C GLY A 63 -16.77 -30.94 4.13
N MET A 64 -15.44 -30.86 4.07
CA MET A 64 -14.74 -29.89 3.22
C MET A 64 -14.89 -30.23 1.74
N GLN A 65 -14.76 -31.51 1.37
CA GLN A 65 -14.99 -31.97 0.00
C GLN A 65 -16.41 -31.66 -0.48
N ALA A 66 -17.43 -31.90 0.37
CA ALA A 66 -18.81 -31.57 0.04
C ALA A 66 -19.04 -30.06 -0.15
N LYS A 67 -18.34 -29.20 0.62
CA LYS A 67 -18.39 -27.73 0.48
C LYS A 67 -17.75 -27.27 -0.84
N ILE A 68 -16.61 -27.87 -1.21
CA ILE A 68 -15.94 -27.61 -2.50
C ILE A 68 -16.84 -28.04 -3.65
N GLU A 69 -17.37 -29.26 -3.60
CA GLU A 69 -18.30 -29.77 -4.63
C GLU A 69 -19.56 -28.91 -4.74
N ALA A 70 -20.13 -28.47 -3.62
CA ALA A 70 -21.31 -27.61 -3.63
C ALA A 70 -21.00 -26.23 -4.24
N ALA A 71 -19.85 -25.64 -3.89
CA ALA A 71 -19.42 -24.37 -4.47
C ALA A 71 -19.18 -24.49 -5.98
N MET A 72 -18.45 -25.53 -6.41
CA MET A 72 -18.21 -25.80 -7.83
C MET A 72 -19.50 -26.06 -8.61
N ARG A 73 -20.45 -26.82 -8.04
CA ARG A 73 -21.76 -27.04 -8.68
C ARG A 73 -22.57 -25.75 -8.80
N ALA A 74 -22.53 -24.88 -7.79
CA ALA A 74 -23.22 -23.59 -7.90
C ALA A 74 -22.63 -22.72 -9.03
N ILE A 75 -21.30 -22.67 -9.16
CA ILE A 75 -20.63 -21.98 -10.27
C ILE A 75 -21.02 -22.60 -11.62
N ASP A 76 -20.94 -23.93 -11.75
CA ASP A 76 -21.33 -24.66 -12.97
C ASP A 76 -22.81 -24.46 -13.35
N TRP A 77 -23.66 -24.25 -12.35
CA TRP A 77 -25.08 -23.93 -12.51
C TRP A 77 -25.38 -22.43 -12.67
N GLY A 78 -24.36 -21.62 -12.93
CA GLY A 78 -24.50 -20.20 -13.31
C GLY A 78 -24.59 -19.21 -12.17
N VAL A 79 -24.25 -19.60 -10.93
CA VAL A 79 -24.03 -18.63 -9.84
C VAL A 79 -22.67 -17.95 -10.07
N PRO A 80 -22.58 -16.62 -10.21
CA PRO A 80 -21.33 -15.94 -10.56
C PRO A 80 -20.21 -16.10 -9.51
N ALA A 81 -20.57 -16.16 -8.23
CA ALA A 81 -19.62 -16.27 -7.14
C ALA A 81 -20.16 -17.09 -5.96
N VAL A 82 -19.28 -17.87 -5.33
CA VAL A 82 -19.56 -18.56 -4.07
C VAL A 82 -18.47 -18.24 -3.06
N MET A 83 -18.86 -17.85 -1.85
CA MET A 83 -17.95 -17.60 -0.74
C MET A 83 -18.11 -18.67 0.34
N VAL A 84 -17.02 -19.33 0.73
CA VAL A 84 -16.98 -20.23 1.88
C VAL A 84 -16.29 -19.52 3.03
N THR A 85 -16.99 -19.30 4.14
CA THR A 85 -16.47 -18.55 5.31
C THR A 85 -16.96 -19.14 6.63
N ASN A 86 -16.33 -18.76 7.75
CA ASN A 86 -16.72 -19.20 9.08
C ASN A 86 -17.92 -18.41 9.62
N GLY A 87 -19.05 -19.09 9.80
CA GLY A 87 -20.28 -18.49 10.32
C GLY A 87 -20.23 -18.09 11.79
N ALA A 88 -19.27 -18.61 12.57
CA ALA A 88 -19.09 -18.24 13.97
C ALA A 88 -18.34 -16.91 14.14
N LYS A 89 -17.73 -16.35 13.08
CA LYS A 89 -17.00 -15.08 13.16
C LYS A 89 -17.98 -13.89 13.19
N PRO A 90 -17.82 -12.95 14.14
CA PRO A 90 -18.61 -11.72 14.16
C PRO A 90 -18.50 -10.98 12.83
N GLY A 91 -19.66 -10.61 12.26
CA GLY A 91 -19.72 -9.87 11.00
C GLY A 91 -19.30 -10.67 9.76
N ALA A 92 -19.28 -12.01 9.80
CA ALA A 92 -18.88 -12.84 8.65
C ALA A 92 -19.56 -12.42 7.33
N ILE A 93 -20.88 -12.24 7.34
CA ILE A 93 -21.64 -11.79 6.16
C ILE A 93 -21.26 -10.37 5.75
N ALA A 94 -21.23 -9.43 6.70
CA ALA A 94 -20.88 -8.02 6.44
C ALA A 94 -19.48 -7.89 5.83
N ASN A 95 -18.50 -8.65 6.34
CA ASN A 95 -17.14 -8.67 5.82
C ASN A 95 -17.10 -9.13 4.34
N VAL A 96 -17.90 -10.13 3.97
CA VAL A 96 -17.99 -10.58 2.57
C VAL A 96 -18.53 -9.46 1.68
N PHE A 97 -19.59 -8.76 2.09
CA PHE A 97 -20.13 -7.62 1.33
C PHE A 97 -19.16 -6.42 1.26
N GLU A 98 -18.34 -6.22 2.29
CA GLU A 98 -17.29 -5.19 2.31
C GLU A 98 -16.03 -5.59 1.50
N GLY A 99 -16.02 -6.77 0.87
CA GLY A 99 -14.87 -7.27 0.12
C GLY A 99 -13.68 -7.65 0.98
N LYS A 100 -13.89 -7.86 2.30
CA LYS A 100 -12.85 -8.40 3.19
C LYS A 100 -12.70 -9.89 2.92
N MET A 101 -11.50 -10.30 2.54
CA MET A 101 -11.16 -11.68 2.18
C MET A 101 -11.03 -12.58 3.41
N SER A 102 -12.14 -12.81 4.11
CA SER A 102 -12.24 -13.72 5.25
C SER A 102 -12.92 -15.02 4.83
N GLY A 103 -12.29 -15.79 3.95
CA GLY A 103 -12.89 -16.98 3.37
C GLY A 103 -12.15 -17.45 2.12
N THR A 104 -12.75 -18.44 1.44
CA THR A 104 -12.34 -18.84 0.10
C THR A 104 -13.43 -18.50 -0.91
N LEU A 105 -13.05 -17.73 -1.92
CA LEU A 105 -13.87 -17.32 -3.05
C LEU A 105 -13.75 -18.35 -4.19
N PHE A 106 -14.90 -18.73 -4.73
CA PHE A 106 -15.04 -19.52 -5.95
C PHE A 106 -15.73 -18.66 -7.00
N VAL A 107 -15.20 -18.68 -8.21
CA VAL A 107 -15.72 -17.95 -9.38
C VAL A 107 -15.51 -18.80 -10.62
N GLU A 108 -16.22 -18.48 -11.70
CA GLU A 108 -16.12 -19.19 -12.99
C GLU A 108 -14.71 -19.09 -13.60
N ASP A 109 -14.16 -17.87 -13.68
CA ASP A 109 -12.78 -17.64 -14.11
C ASP A 109 -11.96 -16.96 -13.00
N PRO A 110 -11.16 -17.72 -12.25
CA PRO A 110 -10.33 -17.16 -11.19
C PRO A 110 -9.05 -16.51 -11.74
N THR A 111 -8.73 -16.67 -13.04
CA THR A 111 -7.43 -16.25 -13.62
C THR A 111 -7.10 -14.79 -13.36
N PRO A 112 -8.00 -13.81 -13.60
CA PRO A 112 -7.69 -12.40 -13.36
C PRO A 112 -7.44 -12.09 -11.87
N ILE A 113 -8.16 -12.78 -10.98
CA ILE A 113 -8.03 -12.62 -9.53
C ILE A 113 -6.71 -13.25 -9.07
N LEU A 114 -6.37 -14.44 -9.54
CA LEU A 114 -5.12 -15.13 -9.21
C LEU A 114 -3.89 -14.41 -9.76
N GLU A 115 -3.98 -13.83 -10.96
CA GLU A 115 -2.93 -12.97 -11.52
C GLU A 115 -2.76 -11.72 -10.66
N HIS A 116 -3.88 -11.11 -10.22
CA HIS A 116 -3.83 -10.00 -9.28
C HIS A 116 -3.29 -10.44 -7.91
N GLU A 117 -3.64 -11.60 -7.36
CA GLU A 117 -3.12 -12.18 -6.10
C GLU A 117 -1.61 -12.44 -6.19
N LYS A 118 -1.14 -13.01 -7.30
CA LYS A 118 0.30 -13.20 -7.57
C LYS A 118 1.02 -11.86 -7.74
N ALA A 119 0.39 -10.87 -8.36
CA ALA A 119 0.92 -9.51 -8.47
C ALA A 119 0.82 -8.73 -7.15
N SER A 120 -0.13 -9.08 -6.27
CA SER A 120 -0.31 -8.55 -4.91
C SER A 120 0.42 -9.37 -3.84
N ASP A 121 1.36 -10.22 -4.26
CA ASP A 121 2.58 -10.53 -3.50
C ASP A 121 3.47 -9.26 -3.34
N VAL A 122 3.01 -8.10 -3.83
CA VAL A 122 3.17 -6.79 -3.18
C VAL A 122 2.51 -6.87 -1.80
N GLY A 123 3.21 -7.49 -0.85
CA GLY A 123 2.66 -7.92 0.43
C GLY A 123 1.89 -6.83 1.21
N PRO A 124 1.10 -7.24 2.23
CA PRO A 124 0.22 -6.37 3.03
C PRO A 124 0.88 -5.06 3.54
N ALA A 125 2.22 -5.03 3.60
CA ALA A 125 3.02 -3.85 3.89
C ALA A 125 2.83 -2.67 2.92
N VAL A 126 2.78 -2.87 1.59
CA VAL A 126 2.74 -1.74 0.64
C VAL A 126 1.34 -1.13 0.56
N ALA A 127 0.30 -1.95 0.56
CA ALA A 127 -1.07 -1.44 0.64
C ALA A 127 -1.32 -0.70 1.96
N ALA A 128 -0.72 -1.16 3.08
CA ALA A 128 -0.75 -0.45 4.34
C ALA A 128 0.02 0.88 4.29
N GLN A 129 1.21 0.92 3.65
CA GLN A 129 1.95 2.16 3.42
C GLN A 129 1.15 3.16 2.60
N ALA A 130 0.50 2.72 1.52
CA ALA A 130 -0.34 3.59 0.69
C ALA A 130 -1.55 4.16 1.46
N ARG A 131 -2.18 3.35 2.33
CA ARG A 131 -3.26 3.83 3.22
C ARG A 131 -2.74 4.85 4.24
N ALA A 132 -1.63 4.55 4.91
CA ALA A 132 -1.01 5.45 5.88
C ALA A 132 -0.59 6.79 5.23
N CYS A 133 -0.05 6.74 4.02
CA CYS A 133 0.31 7.91 3.22
C CYS A 133 -0.91 8.75 2.82
N ARG A 134 -2.01 8.10 2.42
CA ARG A 134 -3.27 8.80 2.14
C ARG A 134 -3.87 9.46 3.38
N GLU A 135 -3.73 8.85 4.54
CA GLU A 135 -4.16 9.45 5.82
C GLU A 135 -3.24 10.62 6.21
N GLY A 136 -1.93 10.45 6.07
CA GLY A 136 -0.93 11.49 6.32
C GLY A 136 -1.11 12.70 5.42
N SER A 137 -1.42 12.50 4.14
CA SER A 137 -1.64 13.60 3.20
C SER A 137 -2.85 14.46 3.57
N ARG A 138 -3.94 13.85 4.05
CA ARG A 138 -5.10 14.59 4.56
C ARG A 138 -4.74 15.44 5.78
N ALA A 139 -3.93 14.91 6.69
CA ALA A 139 -3.44 15.68 7.83
C ALA A 139 -2.55 16.85 7.39
N LEU A 140 -1.70 16.63 6.36
CA LEU A 140 -0.82 17.65 5.79
C LEU A 140 -1.60 18.80 5.11
N VAL A 141 -2.73 18.49 4.46
CA VAL A 141 -3.64 19.50 3.88
C VAL A 141 -4.25 20.40 4.93
N ASN A 142 -4.58 19.84 6.10
CA ASN A 142 -5.19 20.59 7.20
C ASN A 142 -4.23 21.51 7.95
N LEU A 143 -2.93 21.46 7.66
CA LEU A 143 -1.97 22.42 8.20
C LEU A 143 -2.19 23.81 7.60
N THR A 144 -1.86 24.85 8.37
CA THR A 144 -1.76 26.21 7.82
C THR A 144 -0.51 26.38 6.97
N THR A 145 -0.45 27.48 6.22
CA THR A 145 0.75 27.86 5.45
C THR A 145 1.99 27.96 6.34
N GLU A 146 1.84 28.58 7.51
CA GLU A 146 2.91 28.78 8.48
C GLU A 146 3.39 27.44 9.04
N GLU A 147 2.47 26.53 9.34
CA GLU A 147 2.80 25.19 9.84
C GLU A 147 3.54 24.36 8.78
N ARG A 148 3.11 24.37 7.51
CA ARG A 148 3.86 23.72 6.41
C ARG A 148 5.24 24.34 6.21
N THR A 149 5.34 25.66 6.35
CA THR A 149 6.62 26.39 6.26
C THR A 149 7.56 25.95 7.39
N GLN A 150 7.05 25.84 8.62
CA GLN A 150 7.81 25.33 9.78
C GLN A 150 8.26 23.88 9.59
N VAL A 151 7.43 23.03 8.99
CA VAL A 151 7.80 21.65 8.64
C VAL A 151 9.01 21.63 7.71
N LEU A 152 9.02 22.44 6.66
CA LEU A 152 10.15 22.50 5.71
C LEU A 152 11.43 23.02 6.37
N HIS A 153 11.33 24.05 7.21
CA HIS A 153 12.47 24.53 8.01
C HIS A 153 13.01 23.44 8.94
N ALA A 154 12.12 22.71 9.62
CA ALA A 154 12.51 21.59 10.48
C ALA A 154 13.19 20.45 9.72
N VAL A 155 12.74 20.14 8.50
CA VAL A 155 13.40 19.17 7.62
C VAL A 155 14.79 19.65 7.23
N ALA A 156 14.94 20.92 6.82
CA ALA A 156 16.24 21.50 6.48
C ALA A 156 17.23 21.45 7.66
N ASP A 157 16.77 21.84 8.86
CA ASP A 157 17.57 21.77 10.08
C ASP A 157 17.91 20.33 10.47
N GLY A 158 16.98 19.39 10.26
CA GLY A 158 17.18 17.97 10.47
C GLY A 158 18.30 17.41 9.60
N LEU A 159 18.31 17.75 8.31
CA LEU A 159 19.36 17.33 7.36
C LEU A 159 20.73 17.88 7.74
N ASP A 160 20.79 19.15 8.15
CA ASP A 160 22.05 19.77 8.55
C ASP A 160 22.60 19.18 9.85
N LYS A 161 21.72 18.99 10.85
CA LYS A 161 22.09 18.40 12.15
C LYS A 161 22.62 16.97 12.03
N HIS A 162 22.02 16.16 11.16
CA HIS A 162 22.40 14.74 10.98
C HIS A 162 23.36 14.53 9.80
N ARG A 163 24.00 15.60 9.30
CA ARG A 163 24.92 15.57 8.16
C ARG A 163 25.98 14.48 8.25
N ALA A 164 26.61 14.32 9.41
CA ALA A 164 27.65 13.32 9.61
C ALA A 164 27.12 11.89 9.42
N GLU A 165 25.93 11.61 9.95
CA GLU A 165 25.27 10.29 9.84
C GLU A 165 24.83 10.01 8.39
N ILE A 166 24.30 11.02 7.69
CA ILE A 166 23.92 10.92 6.27
C ILE A 166 25.15 10.59 5.41
N LEU A 167 26.25 11.32 5.60
CA LEU A 167 27.49 11.10 4.83
C LEU A 167 28.12 9.74 5.16
N ALA A 168 28.06 9.29 6.42
CA ALA A 168 28.52 7.96 6.81
C ALA A 168 27.68 6.84 6.15
N ALA A 169 26.35 6.99 6.12
CA ALA A 169 25.46 6.06 5.45
C ALA A 169 25.76 5.99 3.94
N ASN A 170 26.00 7.15 3.31
CA ASN A 170 26.36 7.23 1.90
C ASN A 170 27.72 6.62 1.59
N ALA A 171 28.73 6.82 2.45
CA ALA A 171 30.02 6.18 2.30
C ALA A 171 29.91 4.64 2.33
N ALA A 172 29.05 4.10 3.18
CA ALA A 172 28.80 2.66 3.26
C ALA A 172 28.11 2.11 1.99
N ASP A 173 27.19 2.86 1.37
CA ASP A 173 26.61 2.49 0.08
C ASP A 173 27.64 2.56 -1.05
N LEU A 174 28.43 3.64 -1.12
CA LEU A 174 29.49 3.82 -2.12
C LEU A 174 30.51 2.68 -2.08
N GLU A 175 30.95 2.28 -0.88
CA GLU A 175 31.91 1.18 -0.74
C GLU A 175 31.30 -0.16 -1.17
N ARG A 176 30.06 -0.44 -0.76
CA ARG A 176 29.33 -1.65 -1.19
C ARG A 176 29.24 -1.74 -2.71
N GLU A 177 28.88 -0.64 -3.36
CA GLU A 177 28.67 -0.60 -4.80
C GLU A 177 29.98 -0.54 -5.59
N ARG A 178 31.07 -0.02 -4.98
CA ARG A 178 32.42 -0.10 -5.54
C ARG A 178 32.87 -1.54 -5.67
N MET A 179 32.62 -2.36 -4.65
CA MET A 179 32.93 -3.80 -4.65
C MET A 179 32.11 -4.57 -5.69
N LYS A 180 30.89 -4.11 -5.98
CA LYS A 180 30.02 -4.66 -7.04
C LYS A 180 30.32 -4.13 -8.45
N GLN A 181 31.34 -3.28 -8.61
CA GLN A 181 31.74 -2.67 -9.88
C GLN A 181 30.61 -1.88 -10.57
N LEU A 182 29.82 -1.14 -9.79
CA LEU A 182 28.80 -0.25 -10.34
C LEU A 182 29.45 0.78 -11.31
N ALA A 183 28.78 1.02 -12.43
CA ALA A 183 29.30 1.91 -13.48
C ALA A 183 29.64 3.32 -12.94
N GLY A 184 30.78 3.87 -13.37
CA GLY A 184 31.28 5.17 -12.89
C GLY A 184 30.28 6.33 -12.90
N PRO A 185 29.41 6.50 -13.92
CA PRO A 185 28.38 7.53 -13.91
C PRO A 185 27.34 7.35 -12.80
N LEU A 186 26.97 6.11 -12.46
CA LEU A 186 26.02 5.83 -11.38
C LEU A 186 26.66 6.06 -10.02
N MET A 187 27.95 5.72 -9.86
CA MET A 187 28.71 6.03 -8.66
C MET A 187 28.75 7.54 -8.35
N LYS A 188 28.96 8.38 -9.39
CA LYS A 188 28.93 9.84 -9.25
C LYS A 188 27.55 10.38 -8.84
N ARG A 189 26.48 9.76 -9.34
CA ARG A 189 25.11 10.15 -8.96
C ARG A 189 24.81 9.73 -7.52
N LEU A 190 25.29 8.56 -7.11
CA LEU A 190 25.11 7.99 -5.77
C LEU A 190 25.81 8.82 -4.69
N GLN A 191 26.93 9.46 -5.03
CA GLN A 191 27.73 10.20 -4.07
C GLN A 191 27.00 11.44 -3.53
N LEU A 192 26.91 11.51 -2.20
CA LEU A 192 26.57 12.70 -1.43
C LEU A 192 27.85 13.36 -0.90
N THR A 193 27.84 14.68 -0.88
CA THR A 193 28.93 15.50 -0.34
C THR A 193 28.33 16.55 0.59
N SER A 194 29.17 17.13 1.46
CA SER A 194 28.73 18.25 2.31
C SER A 194 28.13 19.38 1.46
N ALA A 195 28.77 19.74 0.35
CA ALA A 195 28.26 20.77 -0.56
C ALA A 195 26.88 20.42 -1.15
N LYS A 196 26.61 19.14 -1.48
CA LYS A 196 25.27 18.73 -1.91
C LYS A 196 24.24 18.91 -0.80
N ILE A 197 24.58 18.57 0.44
CA ILE A 197 23.68 18.77 1.58
C ILE A 197 23.42 20.27 1.80
N ASP A 198 24.43 21.13 1.66
CA ASP A 198 24.27 22.58 1.74
C ASP A 198 23.25 23.09 0.69
N THR A 199 23.39 22.63 -0.56
CA THR A 199 22.44 22.95 -1.63
C THR A 199 21.03 22.45 -1.32
N LEU A 200 20.89 21.25 -0.74
CA LEU A 200 19.58 20.71 -0.35
C LEU A 200 18.93 21.55 0.75
N VAL A 201 19.68 21.87 1.82
CA VAL A 201 19.20 22.70 2.94
C VAL A 201 18.78 24.08 2.43
N ALA A 202 19.61 24.73 1.62
CA ALA A 202 19.30 26.03 1.03
C ALA A 202 18.06 25.97 0.11
N GLY A 203 17.96 24.94 -0.73
CA GLY A 203 16.81 24.75 -1.61
C GLY A 203 15.50 24.54 -0.85
N ILE A 204 15.52 23.74 0.22
CA ILE A 204 14.33 23.49 1.06
C ILE A 204 13.90 24.76 1.79
N ARG A 205 14.86 25.52 2.37
CA ARG A 205 14.56 26.81 3.00
C ARG A 205 13.99 27.81 1.98
N SER A 206 14.56 27.88 0.78
CA SER A 206 14.03 28.74 -0.28
C SER A 206 12.63 28.33 -0.71
N LEU A 207 12.32 27.03 -0.77
CA LEU A 207 10.98 26.52 -1.09
C LEU A 207 9.96 26.88 -0.02
N ALA A 208 10.37 26.87 1.26
CA ALA A 208 9.52 27.25 2.38
C ALA A 208 9.01 28.69 2.27
N GLU A 209 9.84 29.59 1.74
CA GLU A 209 9.50 31.02 1.57
C GLU A 209 8.72 31.33 0.28
N GLN A 210 8.48 30.35 -0.59
CA GLN A 210 7.64 30.56 -1.79
C GLN A 210 6.17 30.69 -1.43
N ASP A 211 5.35 31.30 -2.30
CA ASP A 211 3.91 31.40 -2.10
C ASP A 211 3.25 30.04 -1.86
N GLU A 212 2.22 30.03 -1.00
CA GLU A 212 1.42 28.83 -0.72
C GLU A 212 0.74 28.30 -1.99
N PRO A 213 1.08 27.09 -2.47
CA PRO A 213 0.48 26.54 -3.69
C PRO A 213 -0.96 26.04 -3.51
N ILE A 214 -1.43 25.81 -2.27
CA ILE A 214 -2.75 25.23 -1.97
C ILE A 214 -3.79 26.34 -1.75
N GLY A 215 -5.01 26.16 -2.26
CA GLY A 215 -6.13 27.07 -2.03
C GLY A 215 -6.07 28.38 -2.84
N LYS A 216 -5.23 28.45 -3.88
CA LYS A 216 -5.20 29.62 -4.77
C LYS A 216 -6.44 29.62 -5.65
N VAL A 217 -7.23 30.70 -5.58
CA VAL A 217 -8.34 30.94 -6.51
C VAL A 217 -7.76 31.23 -7.89
N LEU A 218 -8.02 30.34 -8.85
CA LEU A 218 -7.56 30.43 -10.24
C LEU A 218 -8.57 31.17 -11.13
N SER A 219 -9.86 31.01 -10.83
CA SER A 219 -10.94 31.74 -11.50
C SER A 219 -12.19 31.76 -10.62
N ARG A 220 -12.95 32.84 -10.67
CA ARG A 220 -14.27 32.97 -10.04
C ARG A 220 -15.24 33.61 -11.02
N MET A 221 -16.43 33.04 -11.16
CA MET A 221 -17.49 33.57 -12.03
C MET A 221 -18.87 33.27 -11.47
N GLU A 222 -19.82 34.15 -11.72
CA GLU A 222 -21.24 33.91 -11.45
C GLU A 222 -21.87 33.16 -12.64
N LEU A 223 -22.52 32.03 -12.38
CA LEU A 223 -23.20 31.22 -13.40
C LEU A 223 -24.64 31.69 -13.62
N SER A 224 -25.28 32.14 -12.56
CA SER A 224 -26.64 32.69 -12.48
C SER A 224 -26.81 33.40 -11.15
N ASP A 225 -27.89 34.17 -10.98
CA ASP A 225 -28.19 34.92 -9.74
C ASP A 225 -27.92 34.08 -8.47
N GLY A 226 -26.87 34.44 -7.74
CA GLY A 226 -26.50 33.81 -6.46
C GLY A 226 -25.75 32.48 -6.57
N VAL A 227 -25.34 32.05 -7.77
CA VAL A 227 -24.56 30.82 -8.00
C VAL A 227 -23.17 31.20 -8.47
N GLU A 228 -22.19 31.13 -7.57
CA GLU A 228 -20.78 31.37 -7.89
C GLU A 228 -20.02 30.04 -8.10
N LEU A 229 -19.27 29.97 -9.20
CA LEU A 229 -18.29 28.94 -9.47
C LEU A 229 -16.89 29.48 -9.17
N THR A 230 -16.21 28.86 -8.20
CA THR A 230 -14.80 29.14 -7.91
C THR A 230 -13.96 27.91 -8.25
N LYS A 231 -12.86 28.12 -9.00
CA LYS A 231 -11.84 27.11 -9.27
C LYS A 231 -10.64 27.40 -8.38
N GLU A 232 -10.23 26.42 -7.58
CA GLU A 232 -9.13 26.56 -6.62
C GLU A 232 -8.06 25.49 -6.84
N SER A 233 -6.82 25.77 -6.45
CA SER A 233 -5.75 24.77 -6.44
C SER A 233 -5.90 23.84 -5.24
N VAL A 234 -5.79 22.53 -5.49
CA VAL A 234 -5.77 21.49 -4.47
C VAL A 234 -4.61 20.54 -4.75
N PRO A 235 -4.09 19.82 -3.73
CA PRO A 235 -3.09 18.79 -3.96
C PRO A 235 -3.63 17.67 -4.85
N ILE A 236 -2.72 16.96 -5.52
CA ILE A 236 -3.06 15.79 -6.33
C ILE A 236 -3.54 14.65 -5.42
N GLY A 237 -2.92 14.50 -4.25
CA GLY A 237 -3.28 13.51 -3.23
C GLY A 237 -2.08 12.73 -2.75
N VAL A 238 -1.78 11.61 -3.40
CA VAL A 238 -0.61 10.76 -3.10
C VAL A 238 0.21 10.59 -4.37
N LEU A 239 1.52 10.85 -4.26
CA LEU A 239 2.49 10.68 -5.33
C LEU A 239 3.31 9.42 -5.08
N MET A 240 3.57 8.65 -6.13
CA MET A 240 4.56 7.58 -6.10
C MET A 240 5.71 7.97 -7.01
N VAL A 241 6.91 8.11 -6.44
CA VAL A 241 8.11 8.51 -7.18
C VAL A 241 9.16 7.42 -7.13
N ILE A 242 9.57 6.99 -8.32
CA ILE A 242 10.60 5.96 -8.53
C ILE A 242 11.86 6.66 -9.05
N PHE A 243 13.00 6.42 -8.40
CA PHE A 243 14.27 7.06 -8.77
C PHE A 243 15.46 6.12 -8.55
N GLU A 244 16.50 6.31 -9.35
CA GLU A 244 17.70 5.46 -9.34
C GLU A 244 18.96 6.30 -9.08
N SER A 245 19.84 5.74 -8.24
CA SER A 245 21.21 6.19 -7.97
C SER A 245 21.33 7.66 -7.57
N ARG A 246 20.28 8.29 -7.03
CA ARG A 246 20.25 9.72 -6.69
C ARG A 246 19.65 9.95 -5.30
N PRO A 247 20.40 9.65 -4.22
CA PRO A 247 19.91 9.88 -2.87
C PRO A 247 19.63 11.37 -2.59
N ASP A 248 20.27 12.29 -3.32
CA ASP A 248 20.00 13.73 -3.25
C ASP A 248 18.61 14.13 -3.77
N SER A 249 17.95 13.29 -4.58
CA SER A 249 16.60 13.57 -5.08
C SER A 249 15.54 13.36 -4.00
N LEU A 250 15.77 12.45 -3.04
CA LEU A 250 14.78 12.12 -2.01
C LEU A 250 14.34 13.34 -1.20
N PRO A 251 15.25 14.16 -0.61
CA PRO A 251 14.84 15.33 0.15
C PRO A 251 14.17 16.41 -0.70
N GLN A 252 14.55 16.55 -1.98
CA GLN A 252 13.95 17.53 -2.89
C GLN A 252 12.50 17.19 -3.20
N ILE A 253 12.24 15.92 -3.56
CA ILE A 253 10.90 15.42 -3.86
C ILE A 253 10.02 15.49 -2.60
N ALA A 254 10.57 15.10 -1.44
CA ALA A 254 9.86 15.19 -0.16
C ALA A 254 9.48 16.64 0.17
N ALA A 255 10.39 17.59 0.04
CA ALA A 255 10.10 19.00 0.30
C ALA A 255 9.01 19.57 -0.63
N LEU A 256 9.04 19.22 -1.92
CA LEU A 256 7.99 19.61 -2.87
C LEU A 256 6.64 19.00 -2.51
N ALA A 257 6.60 17.71 -2.16
CA ALA A 257 5.38 17.03 -1.75
C ALA A 257 4.80 17.66 -0.47
N LEU A 258 5.64 17.91 0.53
CA LEU A 258 5.26 18.58 1.78
C LEU A 258 4.72 19.99 1.54
N ARG A 259 5.41 20.79 0.70
CA ARG A 259 4.96 22.16 0.36
C ARG A 259 3.61 22.17 -0.35
N SER A 260 3.39 21.20 -1.22
CA SER A 260 2.19 21.08 -2.05
C SER A 260 1.08 20.23 -1.42
N GLY A 261 1.21 19.81 -0.16
CA GLY A 261 0.17 19.06 0.55
C GLY A 261 -0.08 17.64 0.01
N ASN A 262 0.90 17.06 -0.69
CA ASN A 262 0.81 15.70 -1.20
C ASN A 262 1.47 14.70 -0.24
N GLY A 263 0.85 13.53 -0.09
CA GLY A 263 1.53 12.36 0.47
C GLY A 263 2.52 11.80 -0.56
N LEU A 264 3.58 11.15 -0.08
CA LEU A 264 4.67 10.72 -0.93
C LEU A 264 5.14 9.29 -0.60
N LEU A 265 4.96 8.39 -1.57
CA LEU A 265 5.60 7.09 -1.61
C LEU A 265 6.87 7.19 -2.46
N LEU A 266 7.99 6.73 -1.91
CA LEU A 266 9.30 6.78 -2.56
C LEU A 266 9.86 5.37 -2.76
N LYS A 267 10.20 5.06 -4.01
CA LYS A 267 10.93 3.84 -4.34
C LYS A 267 12.28 4.18 -4.93
N GLY A 268 13.29 4.20 -4.07
CA GLY A 268 14.68 4.35 -4.47
C GLY A 268 15.32 3.06 -5.00
N GLY A 269 16.42 3.20 -5.74
CA GLY A 269 17.31 2.10 -6.13
C GLY A 269 17.98 1.42 -4.93
N ARG A 270 18.31 0.12 -5.07
CA ARG A 270 18.95 -0.70 -4.02
C ARG A 270 20.38 -0.24 -3.71
N GLU A 271 21.03 0.39 -4.66
CA GLU A 271 22.37 0.95 -4.56
C GLU A 271 22.50 2.09 -3.55
N ALA A 272 21.38 2.74 -3.18
CA ALA A 272 21.34 3.87 -2.24
C ALA A 272 20.56 3.54 -0.95
N GLU A 273 20.41 2.26 -0.62
CA GLU A 273 19.53 1.79 0.46
C GLU A 273 19.80 2.47 1.81
N LYS A 274 21.07 2.53 2.27
CA LYS A 274 21.40 3.10 3.58
C LYS A 274 21.25 4.62 3.57
N SER A 275 21.64 5.27 2.48
CA SER A 275 21.49 6.71 2.27
C SER A 275 20.02 7.11 2.32
N ASN A 276 19.18 6.40 1.56
CA ASN A 276 17.74 6.67 1.49
C ASN A 276 17.06 6.41 2.84
N ALA A 277 17.42 5.34 3.55
CA ALA A 277 16.88 5.05 4.86
C ALA A 277 17.22 6.15 5.88
N MET A 278 18.47 6.65 5.89
CA MET A 278 18.88 7.72 6.79
C MET A 278 18.17 9.05 6.46
N LEU A 279 18.12 9.43 5.18
CA LEU A 279 17.43 10.63 4.73
C LEU A 279 15.93 10.58 5.05
N HIS A 280 15.27 9.47 4.76
CA HIS A 280 13.87 9.23 5.07
C HIS A 280 13.59 9.38 6.57
N LYS A 281 14.42 8.74 7.42
CA LYS A 281 14.29 8.84 8.88
C LYS A 281 14.36 10.29 9.35
N VAL A 282 15.36 11.06 8.89
CA VAL A 282 15.53 12.46 9.26
C VAL A 282 14.32 13.30 8.88
N ILE A 283 13.80 13.12 7.67
CA ILE A 283 12.63 13.86 7.16
C ILE A 283 11.40 13.54 8.00
N VAL A 284 11.11 12.25 8.19
CA VAL A 284 9.91 11.80 8.91
C VAL A 284 9.93 12.23 10.37
N ASP A 285 11.09 12.11 11.05
CA ASP A 285 11.22 12.56 12.44
C ASP A 285 11.08 14.09 12.55
N ALA A 286 11.54 14.86 11.54
CA ALA A 286 11.34 16.30 11.49
C ALA A 286 9.86 16.69 11.28
N VAL A 287 9.16 16.02 10.38
CA VAL A 287 7.72 16.25 10.11
C VAL A 287 6.88 15.93 11.35
N GLU A 288 7.10 14.77 11.97
CA GLU A 288 6.37 14.37 13.19
C GLU A 288 6.59 15.39 14.32
N LYS A 289 7.85 15.79 14.54
CA LYS A 289 8.19 16.76 15.59
C LYS A 289 7.58 18.14 15.32
N ALA A 290 7.69 18.65 14.09
CA ALA A 290 7.18 19.98 13.72
C ALA A 290 5.64 20.04 13.78
N THR A 291 4.96 18.93 13.52
CA THR A 291 3.49 18.85 13.55
C THR A 291 2.94 18.40 14.90
N ALA A 292 3.80 18.14 15.89
CA ALA A 292 3.45 17.55 17.18
C ALA A 292 2.65 16.24 17.03
N GLY A 293 3.00 15.42 16.03
CA GLY A 293 2.37 14.12 15.74
C GLY A 293 1.05 14.20 14.97
N ARG A 294 0.57 15.39 14.58
CA ARG A 294 -0.64 15.52 13.75
C ARG A 294 -0.49 14.89 12.37
N VAL A 295 0.71 14.94 11.80
CA VAL A 295 1.05 14.23 10.57
C VAL A 295 1.84 12.98 10.94
N ASN A 296 1.33 11.83 10.52
CA ASN A 296 1.92 10.52 10.85
C ASN A 296 3.21 10.26 10.06
N LYS A 297 3.98 9.26 10.49
CA LYS A 297 5.25 8.87 9.85
C LYS A 297 5.13 8.24 8.46
N GLY A 298 3.92 7.87 8.06
CA GLY A 298 3.65 7.25 6.76
C GLY A 298 3.30 8.24 5.67
N VAL A 299 3.31 9.56 5.94
CA VAL A 299 2.98 10.64 4.99
C VAL A 299 3.89 10.65 3.75
#